data_AF-A0A7W1BJL8-F1
#
_entry.id   AF-A0A7W1BJL8-F1
#
_cell.length_a   1.000
_cell.length_b   1.000
_cell.length_c   1.000
_cell.angle_alpha   90.00
_cell.angle_beta   90.00
_cell.angle_gamma   90.00
#
_symmetry.space_group_name_H-M   'P 1'
#
loop_
_entity.id
_entity.type
_entity.pdbx_description
1 polymer ?
#
loop_
_entity_poly.entity_id
_entity_poly.type
_entity_poly.pdbx_seq_one_letter_code
_entity_poly.pdbx_strand_id
1 'polypeptide(L)'
;MVKKITTGATFRFHHKLLYIANSLVSHRIGLEETDDGVWSIYFNTVLIATLDERDYRVTSKVLPMLLDTSVTYVPGCSEKSSASLSRRSPITGELG
;
A
#
# COMPACT_ATOMS: atom_id res chain seq x y z
N MET A 1 -19.90 4.26 7.49
CA MET A 1 -20.06 5.73 7.28
C MET A 1 -19.69 6.11 5.84
N VAL A 2 -20.11 7.28 5.34
CA VAL A 2 -19.72 7.79 4.00
C VAL A 2 -19.15 9.20 4.14
N LYS A 3 -18.01 9.48 3.48
CA LYS A 3 -17.41 10.82 3.43
C LYS A 3 -17.14 11.24 1.97
N LYS A 4 -17.34 12.52 1.67
CA LYS A 4 -16.94 13.13 0.40
C LYS A 4 -15.47 13.54 0.46
N ILE A 5 -14.69 13.15 -0.55
CA ILE A 5 -13.30 13.58 -0.70
C ILE A 5 -13.26 15.03 -1.20
N THR A 6 -12.35 15.84 -0.63
CA THR A 6 -12.13 17.23 -1.06
C THR A 6 -11.29 17.29 -2.34
N THR A 7 -11.16 18.48 -2.95
CA THR A 7 -10.39 18.69 -4.18
C THR A 7 -8.91 18.33 -4.04
N GLY A 8 -8.36 18.34 -2.82
CA GLY A 8 -6.98 17.97 -2.53
C GLY A 8 -6.79 16.49 -2.17
N ALA A 9 -7.69 15.60 -2.59
CA ALA A 9 -7.64 14.16 -2.30
C ALA A 9 -7.53 13.79 -0.81
N THR A 10 -8.01 14.69 0.05
CA THR A 10 -8.00 14.54 1.50
C THR A 10 -9.41 14.48 2.06
N PHE A 11 -9.56 13.80 3.19
CA PHE A 11 -10.77 13.80 4.00
C PHE A 11 -10.44 14.11 5.46
N ARG A 12 -11.41 14.68 6.18
CA ARG A 12 -11.27 14.97 7.61
C ARG A 12 -11.69 13.75 8.42
N PHE A 13 -10.75 13.20 9.19
CA PHE A 13 -10.97 12.13 10.14
C PHE A 13 -10.68 12.64 11.54
N HIS A 14 -11.72 12.69 12.38
CA HIS A 14 -11.71 13.35 13.69
C HIS A 14 -11.14 14.77 13.56
N HIS A 15 -9.96 15.03 14.12
CA HIS A 15 -9.30 16.33 14.10
C HIS A 15 -8.16 16.47 13.07
N LYS A 16 -7.87 15.45 12.25
CA LYS A 16 -6.82 15.49 11.21
C LYS A 16 -7.40 15.46 9.79
N LEU A 17 -6.67 16.03 8.83
CA LEU A 17 -6.87 15.74 7.41
C LEU A 17 -5.90 14.65 6.99
N LEU A 18 -6.41 13.64 6.28
CA LEU A 18 -5.64 12.51 5.76
C LEU A 18 -5.75 12.49 4.24
N TYR A 19 -4.62 12.35 3.57
CA TYR A 19 -4.54 12.15 2.12
C TYR A 19 -4.73 10.67 1.78
N ILE A 20 -5.45 10.38 0.70
CA ILE A 20 -5.65 9.01 0.20
C ILE A 20 -5.08 8.82 -1.21
N ALA A 21 -5.72 9.38 -2.24
CA ALA A 21 -5.29 9.25 -3.63
C ALA A 21 -5.93 10.32 -4.54
N ASN A 22 -5.14 10.91 -5.43
CA ASN A 22 -5.59 11.95 -6.37
C ASN A 22 -6.74 11.50 -7.29
N SER A 23 -6.83 10.21 -7.62
CA SER A 23 -7.92 9.64 -8.42
C SER A 23 -9.29 9.68 -7.75
N LEU A 24 -9.35 9.86 -6.43
CA LEU A 24 -10.59 9.87 -5.64
C LEU A 24 -11.14 11.28 -5.41
N VAL A 25 -10.54 12.31 -6.01
CA VAL A 25 -11.03 13.69 -5.94
C VAL A 25 -12.49 13.79 -6.36
N SER A 26 -13.28 14.58 -5.62
CA SER A 26 -14.72 14.79 -5.79
C SER A 26 -15.63 13.57 -5.54
N HIS A 27 -15.07 12.37 -5.39
CA HIS A 27 -15.83 11.14 -5.16
C HIS A 27 -16.26 10.98 -3.70
N ARG A 28 -17.18 10.03 -3.47
CA ARG A 28 -17.60 9.58 -2.14
C ARG A 28 -16.90 8.26 -1.83
N ILE A 29 -16.37 8.14 -0.61
CA ILE A 29 -15.80 6.90 -0.08
C ILE A 29 -16.64 6.38 1.09
N GLY A 30 -16.74 5.06 1.19
CA GLY A 30 -17.16 4.38 2.41
C GLY A 30 -15.99 4.33 3.40
N LEU A 31 -16.28 4.55 4.68
CA LEU A 31 -15.40 4.21 5.78
C LEU A 31 -16.17 3.29 6.73
N GLU A 32 -15.61 2.14 7.03
CA GLU A 32 -16.18 1.11 7.89
C GLU A 32 -15.14 0.73 8.94
N GLU A 33 -15.56 0.71 10.19
CA GLU A 33 -14.71 0.25 11.30
C GLU A 33 -14.71 -1.28 11.27
N THR A 34 -13.54 -1.88 11.09
CA THR A 34 -13.38 -3.34 10.93
C THR A 34 -12.78 -4.01 12.16
N ASP A 35 -12.00 -3.25 12.93
CA ASP A 35 -11.32 -3.70 14.16
C ASP A 35 -11.01 -2.48 15.05
N ASP A 36 -10.60 -2.68 16.31
CA ASP A 36 -10.42 -1.63 17.34
C ASP A 36 -9.41 -0.52 16.97
N GLY A 37 -9.87 0.50 16.25
CA GLY A 37 -9.09 1.59 15.69
C GLY A 37 -8.59 1.35 14.26
N VAL A 38 -9.12 0.35 13.53
CA VAL A 38 -8.80 0.08 12.13
C VAL A 38 -10.02 0.30 11.24
N TRP A 39 -9.88 1.24 10.30
CA TRP A 39 -10.94 1.72 9.43
C TRP A 39 -10.69 1.30 7.98
N SER A 40 -11.49 0.38 7.47
CA SER A 40 -11.51 -0.01 6.06
C SER A 40 -12.14 1.08 5.19
N ILE A 41 -11.44 1.47 4.13
CA ILE A 41 -11.86 2.50 3.18
C ILE A 41 -12.28 1.83 1.87
N TYR A 42 -13.55 1.99 1.54
CA TYR A 42 -14.17 1.42 0.35
C TYR A 42 -14.42 2.49 -0.71
N PHE A 43 -14.08 2.18 -1.95
CA PHE A 43 -14.54 2.91 -3.13
C PHE A 43 -15.61 2.08 -3.83
N ASN A 44 -16.86 2.56 -3.80
CA ASN A 44 -18.05 1.84 -4.25
C ASN A 44 -18.21 0.48 -3.55
N THR A 45 -17.67 -0.60 -4.12
CA THR A 45 -17.69 -1.98 -3.58
C THR A 45 -16.30 -2.56 -3.32
N VAL A 46 -15.23 -1.80 -3.56
CA VAL A 46 -13.84 -2.29 -3.51
C VAL A 46 -13.11 -1.69 -2.31
N LEU A 47 -12.53 -2.54 -1.46
CA LEU A 47 -11.57 -2.11 -0.43
C LEU A 47 -10.31 -1.59 -1.12
N ILE A 48 -9.94 -0.34 -0.85
CA ILE A 48 -8.77 0.32 -1.47
C ILE A 48 -7.67 0.64 -0.45
N ALA A 49 -8.02 0.86 0.81
CA ALA A 49 -7.10 1.22 1.87
C ALA A 49 -7.66 0.84 3.25
N THR A 50 -6.77 0.72 4.23
CA THR A 50 -7.11 0.69 5.65
C THR A 50 -6.38 1.81 6.36
N LEU A 51 -7.10 2.57 7.18
CA LEU A 51 -6.59 3.60 8.05
C LEU A 51 -6.45 3.04 9.47
N ASP A 52 -5.24 3.13 10.04
CA ASP A 52 -5.07 3.00 11.48
C ASP A 52 -5.34 4.36 12.16
N GLU A 53 -6.27 4.41 13.11
CA GLU A 53 -6.65 5.63 13.83
C GLU A 53 -5.61 6.04 14.88
N ARG A 54 -4.87 5.09 15.46
CA ARG A 54 -3.89 5.34 16.52
C ARG A 54 -2.69 6.09 15.95
N ASP A 55 -2.16 5.60 14.83
CA ASP A 55 -1.03 6.19 14.11
C ASP A 55 -1.46 7.22 13.05
N TYR A 56 -2.75 7.27 12.69
CA TYR A 56 -3.29 8.05 11.57
C TYR A 56 -2.66 7.69 10.22
N ARG A 57 -2.32 6.41 10.02
CA ARG A 57 -1.61 5.90 8.84
C ARG A 57 -2.58 5.22 7.88
N VAL A 58 -2.67 5.75 6.66
CA VAL A 58 -3.38 5.09 5.55
C VAL A 58 -2.44 4.11 4.87
N THR A 59 -2.80 2.83 4.91
CA THR A 59 -2.12 1.75 4.18
C THR A 59 -3.01 1.33 3.02
N SER A 60 -2.56 1.52 1.78
CA SER A 60 -3.29 1.05 0.61
C SER A 60 -3.38 -0.48 0.64
N LYS A 61 -4.62 -0.97 0.76
CA LYS A 61 -4.97 -2.36 0.50
C LYS A 61 -5.53 -2.42 -0.90
N VAL A 62 -4.63 -2.20 -1.86
CA VAL A 62 -4.72 -2.97 -3.09
C VAL A 62 -4.63 -4.41 -2.59
N LEU A 63 -5.78 -5.07 -2.46
CA LEU A 63 -5.80 -6.52 -2.47
C LEU A 63 -4.92 -6.93 -3.65
N PRO A 64 -4.11 -8.00 -3.56
CA PRO A 64 -3.86 -8.72 -4.78
C PRO A 64 -5.26 -9.03 -5.33
N MET A 65 -5.65 -8.31 -6.40
CA MET A 65 -6.30 -9.00 -7.50
C MET A 65 -5.49 -10.27 -7.64
N LEU A 66 -6.20 -11.42 -7.63
CA LEU A 66 -5.56 -12.73 -7.68
C LEU A 66 -4.38 -12.65 -8.65
N LEU A 67 -3.31 -13.40 -8.39
CA LEU A 67 -2.27 -13.59 -9.39
C LEU A 67 -2.82 -14.46 -10.54
N ASP A 68 -3.92 -14.01 -11.16
CA ASP A 68 -4.29 -14.25 -12.53
C ASP A 68 -3.05 -13.91 -13.34
N THR A 69 -2.41 -14.99 -13.74
CA THR A 69 -1.28 -15.02 -14.64
C THR A 69 -1.58 -14.21 -15.89
N SER A 70 -0.65 -13.32 -16.27
CA SER A 70 -0.78 -12.28 -17.33
C SER A 70 -1.60 -11.05 -16.90
N VAL A 71 -1.28 -9.80 -17.23
CA VAL A 71 -0.54 -9.20 -18.37
C VAL A 71 0.29 -8.02 -17.81
N THR A 72 1.61 -7.85 -17.96
CA THR A 72 2.66 -8.56 -18.74
C THR A 72 3.99 -8.52 -17.98
N TYR A 73 4.80 -9.59 -18.07
CA TYR A 73 6.25 -9.53 -17.77
C TYR A 73 7.03 -9.31 -19.07
N VAL A 74 7.63 -8.13 -19.22
CA VAL A 74 8.69 -7.88 -20.22
C VAL A 74 10.05 -8.16 -19.55
N PRO A 75 10.80 -9.19 -19.97
CA PRO A 75 12.14 -9.42 -19.42
C PRO A 75 13.06 -8.29 -19.90
N GLY A 76 13.62 -7.49 -18.99
CA GLY A 76 14.64 -6.50 -19.36
C GLY A 76 14.79 -5.24 -18.49
N CYS A 77 13.98 -5.01 -17.45
CA CYS A 77 14.07 -3.75 -16.67
C CYS A 77 14.77 -3.90 -15.31
N SER A 78 16.09 -4.12 -15.37
CA SER A 78 17.12 -3.72 -14.39
C SER A 78 16.78 -3.81 -12.88
N GLU A 79 17.08 -4.96 -12.28
CA GLU A 79 17.33 -5.02 -10.83
C GLU A 79 18.54 -4.16 -10.46
N LYS A 80 18.32 -3.06 -9.74
CA LYS A 80 19.41 -2.35 -9.05
C LYS A 80 19.64 -2.97 -7.68
N SER A 81 20.68 -3.80 -7.64
CA SER A 81 21.23 -4.47 -6.46
C SER A 81 21.19 -3.61 -5.18
N SER A 82 20.64 -4.18 -4.11
CA SER A 82 20.88 -3.77 -2.72
C SER A 82 20.44 -4.85 -1.73
N ALA A 83 21.36 -5.75 -1.40
CA ALA A 83 21.33 -6.50 -0.14
C ALA A 83 22.78 -6.77 0.30
N SER A 84 23.19 -6.11 1.38
CA SER A 84 24.54 -6.22 1.91
C SER A 84 24.70 -7.46 2.79
N LEU A 85 25.95 -7.95 2.84
CA LEU A 85 26.54 -8.57 4.03
C LEU A 85 25.86 -9.84 4.60
N SER A 86 26.30 -11.02 4.14
CA SER A 86 26.40 -12.16 5.06
C SER A 86 27.64 -13.01 4.81
N ARG A 87 28.26 -13.41 5.93
CA ARG A 87 29.61 -13.96 6.05
C ARG A 87 29.73 -15.36 5.43
N ARG A 88 30.87 -15.65 4.79
CA ARG A 88 31.66 -16.89 4.98
C ARG A 88 33.00 -16.82 4.24
N SER A 89 34.11 -16.84 4.99
CA SER A 89 35.34 -17.53 4.57
C SER A 89 35.03 -19.05 4.54
N PRO A 90 35.78 -19.94 3.83
CA PRO A 90 37.20 -20.19 4.13
C PRO A 90 38.08 -20.81 2.99
N ILE A 91 39.26 -21.30 3.39
CA ILE A 91 40.14 -22.37 2.83
C ILE A 91 40.84 -22.25 1.44
N THR A 92 42.18 -22.19 1.51
CA THR A 92 43.19 -23.20 1.08
C THR A 92 42.95 -24.11 -0.14
N GLY A 93 43.93 -24.11 -1.05
CA GLY A 93 44.20 -25.11 -2.11
C GLY A 93 45.05 -24.47 -3.22
N GLU A 94 46.37 -24.64 -3.23
CA GLU A 94 47.12 -25.66 -4.01
C GLU A 94 46.77 -25.73 -5.51
N LEU A 95 47.72 -25.31 -6.36
CA LEU A 95 48.31 -26.06 -7.49
C LEU A 95 49.17 -25.12 -8.36
N GLY A 96 50.43 -25.50 -8.62
CA GLY A 96 51.38 -24.73 -9.45
C GLY A 96 52.84 -24.94 -9.04
#